data_AF-A0A7C9HIC0-F1
#
_entry.id   AF-A0A7C9HIC0-F1
#
_cell.length_a   1.000
_cell.length_b   1.000
_cell.length_c   1.000
_cell.angle_alpha   90.00
_cell.angle_beta   90.00
_cell.angle_gamma   90.00
#
_symmetry.space_group_name_H-M   'P 1'
#
loop_
_entity.id
_entity.type
_entity.pdbx_description
1 polymer ?
#
loop_
_entity_poly.entity_id
_entity_poly.type
_entity_poly.pdbx_seq_one_letter_code
_entity_poly.pdbx_strand_id
1 'polypeptide(L)'
;MSAHCCGTGDARGHAVKPAEATDLLRGGDDLAECPVMPGSMVVKADAEQAGLFRDHHGQRYWFCCAACGPLFDAEPAKYAVA
;
A
#
# COMPACT_ATOMS: atom_id res chain seq x y z
N MET A 1 -57.61 -16.85 12.45
CA MET A 1 -56.17 -16.62 12.71
C MET A 1 -55.41 -17.00 11.46
N SER A 2 -54.79 -16.03 10.79
CA SER A 2 -54.21 -16.17 9.46
C SER A 2 -53.04 -17.14 9.43
N ALA A 3 -53.16 -18.17 8.60
CA ALA A 3 -52.08 -19.06 8.22
C ALA A 3 -51.08 -18.29 7.33
N HIS A 4 -49.88 -18.04 7.85
CA HIS A 4 -48.75 -17.55 7.06
C HIS A 4 -47.90 -18.75 6.62
N CYS A 5 -48.18 -19.21 5.41
CA CYS A 5 -47.31 -20.07 4.62
C CYS A 5 -46.44 -19.16 3.74
N CYS A 6 -45.14 -19.04 4.03
CA CYS A 6 -44.02 -18.99 3.06
C CYS A 6 -42.77 -18.38 3.69
N GLY A 7 -41.65 -19.10 3.62
CA GLY A 7 -40.35 -18.58 4.00
C GLY A 7 -39.33 -19.68 4.27
N THR A 8 -39.24 -20.62 3.34
CA THR A 8 -38.25 -21.70 3.26
C THR A 8 -36.86 -21.19 3.65
N GLY A 9 -36.27 -21.84 4.66
CA GLY A 9 -34.86 -21.70 4.95
C GLY A 9 -34.05 -22.07 3.70
N ASP A 10 -33.24 -21.15 3.24
CA ASP A 10 -32.07 -21.49 2.44
C ASP A 10 -30.97 -20.51 2.86
N ALA A 11 -30.09 -21.02 3.71
CA ALA A 11 -28.79 -20.44 3.97
C ALA A 11 -28.00 -20.46 2.65
N ARG A 12 -28.29 -19.49 1.77
CA ARG A 12 -27.44 -19.21 0.62
C ARG A 12 -26.22 -18.48 1.14
N GLY A 13 -25.25 -19.31 1.51
CA GLY A 13 -23.90 -18.91 1.78
C GLY A 13 -23.47 -17.88 0.74
N HIS A 14 -23.06 -16.72 1.24
CA HIS A 14 -22.26 -15.80 0.46
C HIS A 14 -20.89 -16.46 0.26
N ALA A 15 -20.85 -17.39 -0.68
CA ALA A 15 -19.66 -17.93 -1.27
C ALA A 15 -19.00 -16.82 -2.09
N VAL A 16 -18.24 -15.96 -1.41
CA VAL A 16 -17.14 -15.22 -2.01
C VAL A 16 -16.00 -15.19 -1.01
N LYS A 17 -15.20 -16.25 -1.05
CA LYS A 17 -13.76 -16.16 -0.83
C LYS A 17 -13.08 -16.97 -1.92
N PRO A 18 -13.04 -16.51 -3.18
CA PRO A 18 -11.91 -16.91 -3.98
C PRO A 18 -10.69 -16.34 -3.26
N ALA A 19 -9.78 -17.21 -2.85
CA ALA A 19 -8.43 -16.86 -2.42
C ALA A 19 -7.57 -16.39 -3.61
N GLU A 20 -8.19 -15.70 -4.57
CA GLU A 20 -7.65 -15.26 -5.85
C GLU A 20 -8.32 -13.93 -6.26
N ALA A 21 -8.40 -12.97 -5.32
CA ALA A 21 -8.70 -11.56 -5.61
C ALA A 21 -7.39 -10.74 -5.61
N THR A 22 -6.30 -11.33 -6.10
CA THR A 22 -4.95 -10.75 -6.09
C THR A 22 -4.64 -9.88 -7.31
N ASP A 23 -5.60 -9.60 -8.20
CA ASP A 23 -5.27 -9.03 -9.52
C ASP A 23 -5.85 -7.63 -9.82
N LEU A 24 -6.72 -7.06 -8.97
CA LEU A 24 -7.29 -5.71 -9.22
C LEU A 24 -6.89 -4.66 -8.17
N LEU A 25 -6.08 -5.03 -7.17
CA LEU A 25 -5.52 -4.13 -6.16
C LEU A 25 -3.98 -4.10 -6.13
N ARG A 26 -3.31 -4.74 -7.11
CA ARG A 26 -1.85 -4.69 -7.27
C ARG A 26 -1.40 -3.36 -7.90
N GLY A 27 -1.88 -2.26 -7.36
CA GLY A 27 -1.38 -0.90 -7.62
C GLY A 27 -1.03 -0.14 -6.34
N GLY A 28 -1.10 -0.81 -5.17
CA GLY A 28 -0.64 -0.26 -3.90
C GLY A 28 0.79 -0.68 -3.53
N ASP A 29 1.31 -1.75 -4.15
CA ASP A 29 2.67 -2.26 -3.88
C ASP A 29 3.74 -1.49 -4.68
N ASP A 30 3.33 -0.78 -5.73
CA ASP A 30 4.20 0.10 -6.54
C ASP A 30 4.26 1.53 -5.99
N LEU A 31 3.50 1.82 -4.94
CA LEU A 31 3.50 3.11 -4.27
C LEU A 31 4.28 2.99 -2.95
N ALA A 32 5.19 3.92 -2.71
CA ALA A 32 5.92 4.08 -1.47
C ALA A 32 5.60 5.45 -0.89
N GLU A 33 5.43 5.53 0.42
CA GLU A 33 5.28 6.82 1.08
C GLU A 33 6.66 7.48 1.24
N CYS A 34 6.73 8.77 0.95
CA CYS A 34 7.94 9.55 1.17
C CYS A 34 8.19 9.74 2.68
N PRO A 35 9.29 9.21 3.25
CA PRO A 35 9.53 9.30 4.70
C PRO A 35 9.83 10.73 5.18
N VAL A 36 10.23 11.62 4.26
CA VAL A 36 10.46 13.05 4.55
C VAL A 36 9.14 13.82 4.66
N MET A 37 8.11 13.39 3.92
CA MET A 37 6.79 14.01 3.88
C MET A 37 5.70 12.92 3.88
N PRO A 38 5.27 12.45 5.07
CA PRO A 38 4.22 11.43 5.18
C PRO A 38 2.94 11.91 4.48
N GLY A 39 2.28 11.02 3.74
CA GLY A 39 1.15 11.32 2.87
C GLY A 39 1.51 11.66 1.42
N SER A 40 2.79 11.85 1.08
CA SER A 40 3.23 11.94 -0.32
C SER A 40 3.51 10.55 -0.87
N MET A 41 2.58 10.04 -1.68
CA MET A 41 2.71 8.75 -2.37
C MET A 41 3.64 8.89 -3.58
N VAL A 42 4.59 7.97 -3.69
CA VAL A 42 5.65 7.95 -4.72
C VAL A 42 5.55 6.66 -5.49
N VAL A 43 5.61 6.70 -6.82
CA VAL A 43 5.73 5.49 -7.62
C VAL A 43 7.15 4.94 -7.49
N LYS A 44 7.31 3.78 -6.87
CA LYS A 44 8.59 3.09 -6.66
C LYS A 44 9.37 2.97 -7.96
N ALA A 45 8.70 2.57 -9.04
CA ALA A 45 9.30 2.45 -10.36
C ALA A 45 9.87 3.79 -10.86
N ASP A 46 9.14 4.90 -10.73
CA ASP A 46 9.61 6.23 -11.17
C ASP A 46 10.80 6.69 -10.33
N ALA A 47 10.73 6.51 -9.01
CA ALA A 47 11.83 6.82 -8.11
C ALA A 47 13.06 5.93 -8.37
N GLU A 48 12.90 4.66 -8.72
CA GLU A 48 14.01 3.77 -9.09
C GLU A 48 14.64 4.15 -10.43
N GLN A 49 13.81 4.49 -11.44
CA GLN A 49 14.29 4.99 -12.72
C GLN A 49 15.05 6.32 -12.58
N ALA A 50 14.59 7.19 -11.67
CA ALA A 50 15.21 8.47 -11.37
C ALA A 50 16.38 8.38 -10.36
N GLY A 51 16.61 7.22 -9.73
CA GLY A 51 17.62 7.06 -8.67
C GLY A 51 17.28 7.76 -7.34
N LEU A 52 16.02 8.07 -7.11
CA LEU A 52 15.45 8.73 -5.93
C LEU A 52 15.08 7.71 -4.82
N PHE A 53 15.93 6.71 -4.60
CA PHE A 53 15.76 5.71 -3.55
C PHE A 53 17.01 5.61 -2.67
N ARG A 54 16.85 5.20 -1.41
CA ARG A 54 17.94 4.95 -0.46
C ARG A 54 17.71 3.66 0.29
N ASP A 55 18.74 2.83 0.33
CA ASP A 55 18.73 1.61 1.15
C ASP A 55 19.37 1.94 2.51
N HIS A 56 18.61 1.79 3.59
CA HIS A 56 19.05 2.05 4.96
C HIS A 56 18.61 0.91 5.88
N HIS A 57 19.53 0.34 6.68
CA HIS A 57 19.27 -0.84 7.53
C HIS A 57 18.63 -2.04 6.79
N GLY A 58 18.91 -2.22 5.50
CA GLY A 58 18.32 -3.30 4.69
C GLY A 58 16.87 -3.03 4.26
N GLN A 59 16.36 -1.82 4.46
CA GLN A 59 15.07 -1.35 3.97
C GLN A 59 15.30 -0.31 2.87
N ARG A 60 14.57 -0.45 1.77
CA ARG A 60 14.58 0.53 0.68
C ARG A 60 13.52 1.59 0.93
N TYR A 61 13.93 2.85 0.87
CA TYR A 61 13.08 4.03 0.95
C TYR A 61 13.06 4.73 -0.40
N TRP A 62 11.90 5.25 -0.79
CA TRP A 62 11.72 6.00 -2.03
C TRP A 62 11.29 7.42 -1.71
N PHE A 63 11.68 8.36 -2.56
CA PHE A 63 11.40 9.77 -2.36
C PHE A 63 10.58 10.36 -3.49
N CYS A 64 9.68 11.29 -3.13
CA CYS A 64 8.88 12.00 -4.11
C CYS A 64 9.70 13.02 -4.92
N CYS A 65 10.92 13.35 -4.47
CA CYS A 65 11.66 14.48 -4.99
C CYS A 65 13.18 14.35 -4.78
N ALA A 66 13.98 14.99 -5.64
CA ALA A 66 15.44 15.06 -5.49
C ALA A 66 15.89 15.83 -4.23
N ALA A 67 15.06 16.75 -3.72
CA ALA A 67 15.33 17.49 -2.48
C ALA A 67 15.14 16.63 -1.21
N CYS A 68 14.37 15.55 -1.31
CA CYS A 68 14.03 14.65 -0.22
C CYS A 68 15.22 13.73 0.11
N GLY A 69 16.05 13.37 -0.89
CA GLY A 69 17.28 12.61 -0.72
C GLY A 69 18.26 13.22 0.30
N PRO A 70 18.77 14.45 0.11
CA PRO A 70 19.69 15.07 1.05
C PRO A 70 19.09 15.32 2.43
N LEU A 71 17.77 15.51 2.55
CA LEU A 71 17.09 15.60 3.84
C LEU A 71 17.13 14.26 4.58
N PHE A 72 16.84 13.17 3.87
CA PHE A 72 16.98 11.82 4.41
C PHE A 72 18.43 11.50 4.75
N ASP A 73 19.39 11.81 3.89
CA ASP A 73 20.82 11.58 4.12
C ASP A 73 21.35 12.41 5.31
N ALA A 74 20.79 13.59 5.59
CA ALA A 74 21.16 14.41 6.74
C ALA A 74 20.71 13.78 8.07
N GLU A 75 19.49 13.22 8.13
CA GLU A 75 18.92 12.66 9.36
C GLU A 75 18.18 11.33 9.13
N PRO A 76 18.85 10.28 8.63
CA PRO A 76 18.16 9.07 8.20
C PRO A 76 17.52 8.33 9.37
N ALA A 77 18.07 8.44 10.57
CA ALA A 77 17.48 7.87 11.78
C ALA A 77 16.12 8.50 12.16
N LYS A 78 15.83 9.74 11.74
CA LYS A 78 14.53 10.39 11.97
C LYS A 78 13.47 9.95 10.97
N TYR A 79 13.88 9.65 9.74
CA TYR A 79 12.99 9.37 8.62
C TYR A 79 12.83 7.88 8.31
N ALA A 80 13.84 7.06 8.63
CA ALA A 80 13.79 5.61 8.54
C ALA A 80 13.01 4.98 9.71
N VAL A 81 11.84 5.55 10.04
CA VAL A 81 10.88 4.97 10.97
C VAL A 81 10.05 3.95 10.18
N ALA A 82 10.42 2.68 10.36
CA ALA A 82 9.67 1.53 9.86
C ALA A 82 8.35 1.35 10.63
#